data_AF-A0A7S4VGA4-F1
#
_entry.id   AF-A0A7S4VGA4-F1
#
_cell.length_a   1.000
_cell.length_b   1.000
_cell.length_c   1.000
_cell.angle_alpha   90.00
_cell.angle_beta   90.00
_cell.angle_gamma   90.00
#
_symmetry.space_group_name_H-M   'P 1'
#
loop_
_entity.id
_entity.type
_entity.pdbx_description
1 polymer ?
#
loop_
_entity_poly.entity_id
_entity_poly.type
_entity_poly.pdbx_seq_one_letter_code
_entity_poly.pdbx_strand_id
1 'polypeptide(L)'
;MEEEKFMENLVGLVKNKLQMYNSLEEECNSLWSEINEGRYDWEAYRNEADHLRSITKERVMTAFDDWLSPKCEQGNAKERRRLVVHVIGTSEGPASDGRPIIESDKLGKEIDQRVKAFHEAAGHATWDKLGKEI
;
A
#
# COMPACT_ATOMS: atom_id res chain seq x y z
N MET A 1 13.36 -19.27 1.04
CA MET A 1 14.54 -18.38 1.04
C MET A 1 15.43 -18.82 2.18
N GLU A 2 16.72 -19.00 1.94
CA GLU A 2 17.70 -19.30 2.99
C GLU A 2 17.99 -18.07 3.85
N GLU A 3 18.40 -18.27 5.11
CA GLU A 3 18.64 -17.19 6.07
C GLU A 3 19.76 -16.23 5.61
N GLU A 4 20.81 -16.78 5.00
CA GLU A 4 21.91 -15.99 4.44
C GLU A 4 21.41 -14.96 3.41
N LYS A 5 20.54 -15.41 2.49
CA LYS A 5 19.96 -14.54 1.47
C LYS A 5 18.99 -13.50 2.06
N PHE A 6 18.32 -13.83 3.16
CA PHE A 6 17.51 -12.85 3.89
C PHE A 6 18.40 -11.74 4.47
N MET A 7 19.49 -12.12 5.13
CA MET A 7 20.44 -11.17 5.70
C MET A 7 21.12 -10.29 4.64
N GLU A 8 21.47 -10.85 3.48
CA GLU A 8 21.99 -10.07 2.35
C GLU A 8 21.00 -8.98 1.90
N ASN A 9 19.72 -9.34 1.75
CA ASN A 9 18.68 -8.38 1.38
C ASN A 9 18.48 -7.31 2.47
N LEU A 10 18.49 -7.71 3.74
CA LEU A 10 18.32 -6.80 4.88
C LEU A 10 19.47 -5.79 4.94
N VAL A 11 20.71 -6.25 4.80
CA VAL A 11 21.90 -5.39 4.75
C VAL A 11 21.86 -4.46 3.53
N GLY A 12 21.43 -4.97 2.37
CA GLY A 12 21.23 -4.16 1.16
C GLY A 12 20.24 -3.01 1.38
N LEU A 13 19.11 -3.29 2.03
CA LEU A 13 18.08 -2.30 2.34
C LEU A 13 18.57 -1.26 3.35
N VAL A 14 19.26 -1.68 4.42
CA VAL A 14 19.84 -0.77 5.42
C VAL A 14 20.88 0.16 4.77
N LYS A 15 21.73 -0.36 3.89
CA LYS A 15 22.71 0.46 3.16
C LYS A 15 22.05 1.50 2.26
N ASN A 16 20.97 1.13 1.57
CA ASN A 16 20.20 2.05 0.74
C ASN A 16 19.56 3.17 1.58
N LYS A 17 18.97 2.83 2.73
CA LYS A 17 18.39 3.82 3.65
C LYS A 17 19.41 4.80 4.21
N LEU A 18 20.63 4.34 4.50
CA LEU A 18 21.71 5.17 5.06
C LEU A 18 22.56 5.85 3.98
N GLN A 19 22.18 5.75 2.71
CA GLN A 19 22.91 6.41 1.64
C GLN A 19 22.88 7.93 1.83
N MET A 20 24.05 8.56 1.72
CA MET A 20 24.13 10.02 1.78
C MET A 20 23.50 10.64 0.54
N TYR A 21 22.87 11.80 0.72
CA TYR A 21 22.38 12.61 -0.38
C TYR A 21 23.54 13.05 -1.28
N ASN A 22 23.30 13.01 -2.59
CA ASN A 22 24.30 13.36 -3.59
C ASN A 22 24.29 14.87 -3.90
N SER A 23 23.25 15.58 -3.45
CA SER A 23 23.09 17.02 -3.65
C SER A 23 22.25 17.65 -2.53
N LEU A 24 22.35 18.97 -2.40
CA LEU A 24 21.50 19.75 -1.52
C LEU A 24 20.01 19.66 -1.92
N GLU A 25 19.72 19.56 -3.22
CA GLU A 25 18.35 19.41 -3.72
C GLU A 25 17.71 18.10 -3.23
N GLU A 26 18.47 17.00 -3.25
CA GLU A 26 18.00 15.70 -2.76
C GLU A 26 17.73 15.74 -1.24
N GLU A 27 18.62 16.37 -0.49
CA GLU A 27 18.45 16.60 0.95
C GLU A 27 17.22 17.48 1.24
N CYS A 28 17.06 18.60 0.54
CA CYS A 28 15.91 19.49 0.69
C CYS A 28 14.59 18.78 0.35
N ASN A 29 14.56 17.97 -0.72
CA ASN A 29 13.36 17.23 -1.10
C ASN A 29 12.97 16.20 -0.02
N SER A 30 13.95 15.52 0.57
CA SER A 30 13.71 14.59 1.67
C SER A 30 13.17 15.29 2.92
N LEU A 31 13.75 16.43 3.32
CA LEU A 31 13.23 17.22 4.43
C LEU A 31 11.83 17.79 4.13
N TRP A 32 11.57 18.17 2.88
CA TRP A 32 10.28 18.71 2.48
C TRP A 32 9.17 17.66 2.47
N SER A 33 9.46 16.38 2.18
CA SER A 33 8.47 15.32 2.35
C SER A 33 8.04 15.16 3.80
N GLU A 34 8.96 15.26 4.76
CA GLU A 34 8.60 15.21 6.19
C GLU A 34 7.66 16.36 6.60
N ILE A 35 7.85 17.55 6.02
CA ILE A 35 7.00 18.71 6.23
C ILE A 35 5.62 18.49 5.61
N ASN A 36 5.57 18.09 4.33
CA ASN A 36 4.32 17.89 3.60
C ASN A 36 3.44 16.80 4.22
N GLU A 37 4.07 15.76 4.77
CA GLU A 37 3.37 14.66 5.43
C GLU A 37 3.07 14.94 6.91
N GLY A 38 3.59 16.05 7.46
CA GLY A 38 3.42 16.44 8.87
C GLY A 38 4.09 15.50 9.86
N ARG A 39 5.05 14.69 9.42
CA ARG A 39 5.78 13.72 10.26
C ARG A 39 6.88 14.40 11.07
N TYR A 40 7.58 15.36 10.45
CA TYR A 40 8.71 16.09 11.05
C TYR A 40 9.79 15.17 11.66
N ASP A 41 9.99 13.96 11.11
CA ASP A 41 11.04 13.04 11.56
C ASP A 41 12.28 13.22 10.69
N TRP A 42 13.14 14.15 11.09
CA TRP A 42 14.36 14.50 10.36
C TRP A 42 15.41 13.38 10.33
N GLU A 43 15.31 12.40 11.23
CA GLU A 43 16.19 11.24 11.29
C GLU A 43 15.47 9.93 10.94
N ALA A 44 14.34 10.01 10.22
CA ALA A 44 13.54 8.85 9.83
C ALA A 44 14.39 7.73 9.21
N TYR A 45 15.33 8.07 8.32
CA TYR A 45 16.22 7.11 7.68
C TYR A 45 17.12 6.35 8.66
N ARG A 46 17.61 6.99 9.73
CA ARG A 46 18.40 6.35 10.80
C ARG A 46 17.51 5.48 11.67
N ASN A 47 16.38 6.04 12.12
CA ASN A 47 15.41 5.36 12.97
C ASN A 47 14.91 4.07 12.29
N GLU A 48 14.51 4.16 11.02
CA GLU A 48 14.09 3.01 10.23
C GLU A 48 15.23 1.97 10.07
N ALA A 49 16.45 2.41 9.78
CA ALA A 49 17.60 1.51 9.64
C ALA A 49 17.91 0.74 10.93
N ASP A 50 17.78 1.37 12.10
CA ASP A 50 17.94 0.70 13.38
C ASP A 50 16.83 -0.32 13.65
N HIS A 51 15.57 0.01 13.31
CA HIS A 51 14.46 -0.93 13.43
C HIS A 51 14.61 -2.13 12.49
N LEU A 52 15.10 -1.93 11.26
CA LEU A 52 15.35 -2.99 10.29
C LEU A 52 16.29 -4.07 10.85
N ARG A 53 17.27 -3.71 11.68
CA ARG A 53 18.20 -4.69 12.29
C ARG A 53 17.52 -5.69 13.22
N SER A 54 16.34 -5.36 13.74
CA SER A 54 15.56 -6.23 14.63
C SER A 54 14.56 -7.14 13.90
N ILE A 55 14.46 -7.01 12.57
CA ILE A 55 13.50 -7.78 11.77
C ILE A 55 14.06 -9.17 11.49
N THR A 56 13.24 -10.18 11.74
CA THR A 56 13.54 -11.57 11.37
C THR A 56 12.73 -11.99 10.16
N LYS A 57 13.21 -13.03 9.47
CA LYS A 57 12.52 -13.61 8.33
C LYS A 57 11.10 -14.06 8.68
N GLU A 58 10.90 -14.63 9.86
CA GLU A 58 9.59 -15.09 10.34
C GLU A 58 8.61 -13.92 10.45
N ARG A 59 9.04 -12.77 11.01
CA ARG A 59 8.19 -11.57 11.11
C ARG A 59 7.76 -11.06 9.75
N VAL A 60 8.64 -11.12 8.74
CA VAL A 60 8.30 -10.71 7.36
C VAL A 60 7.30 -11.68 6.74
N MET A 61 7.47 -12.99 6.97
CA MET A 61 6.51 -14.00 6.49
C MET A 61 5.14 -13.81 7.15
N THR A 62 5.08 -13.59 8.46
CA THR A 62 3.83 -13.30 9.17
C THR A 62 3.17 -12.03 8.63
N ALA A 63 3.92 -10.94 8.45
CA ALA A 63 3.41 -9.71 7.85
C ALA A 63 2.84 -9.91 6.43
N PHE A 64 3.51 -10.75 5.63
CA PHE A 64 3.01 -11.12 4.30
C PHE A 64 1.69 -11.89 4.41
N ASP A 65 1.60 -12.87 5.30
CA ASP A 65 0.39 -13.68 5.48
C ASP A 65 -0.79 -12.87 6.04
N ASP A 66 -0.52 -11.91 6.92
CA ASP A 66 -1.53 -11.05 7.55
C ASP A 66 -2.11 -10.02 6.58
N TRP A 67 -1.27 -9.39 5.75
CA TRP A 67 -1.69 -8.20 4.98
C TRP A 67 -1.69 -8.36 3.47
N LEU A 68 -0.93 -9.32 2.91
CA LEU A 68 -0.69 -9.42 1.47
C LEU A 68 -1.19 -10.74 0.86
N SER A 69 -1.13 -11.84 1.61
CA SER A 69 -1.46 -13.18 1.12
C SER A 69 -2.91 -13.24 0.61
N PRO A 70 -3.16 -13.77 -0.60
CA PRO A 70 -4.52 -14.01 -1.08
C PRO A 70 -5.31 -15.02 -0.27
N LYS A 71 -4.61 -15.92 0.41
CA LYS A 71 -5.16 -16.95 1.27
C LYS A 71 -4.57 -16.67 2.64
N CYS A 72 -5.23 -15.84 3.44
CA CYS A 72 -4.84 -15.67 4.84
C CYS A 72 -5.09 -17.00 5.55
N GLU A 73 -4.09 -17.89 5.57
CA GLU A 73 -4.20 -19.20 6.22
C GLU A 73 -4.17 -19.06 7.75
N GLN A 74 -3.56 -17.97 8.25
CA GLN A 74 -3.43 -17.65 9.67
C GLN A 74 -3.92 -16.24 10.03
N GLY A 75 -4.07 -15.35 9.04
CA GLY A 75 -4.55 -13.98 9.23
C GLY A 75 -6.08 -13.88 9.30
N ASN A 76 -6.59 -12.92 10.06
CA ASN A 76 -8.01 -12.57 10.04
C ASN A 76 -8.44 -12.27 8.58
N ALA A 77 -9.53 -12.88 8.11
CA ALA A 77 -10.00 -12.84 6.72
C ALA A 77 -10.37 -11.44 6.15
N LYS A 78 -9.94 -10.34 6.78
CA LYS A 78 -10.40 -8.97 6.54
C LYS A 78 -9.31 -7.88 6.50
N GLU A 79 -8.03 -8.21 6.70
CA GLU A 79 -6.98 -7.17 6.74
C GLU A 79 -6.34 -6.85 5.39
N ARG A 80 -6.46 -7.74 4.39
CA ARG A 80 -5.92 -7.50 3.06
C ARG A 80 -6.71 -6.40 2.35
N ARG A 81 -6.08 -5.23 2.19
CA ARG A 81 -6.64 -4.09 1.43
C ARG A 81 -6.03 -4.07 0.03
N ARG A 82 -6.80 -4.49 -0.99
CA ARG A 82 -6.34 -4.54 -2.40
C ARG A 82 -7.17 -3.64 -3.30
N LEU A 83 -6.51 -2.68 -3.95
CA LEU A 83 -7.05 -1.91 -5.07
C LEU A 83 -6.44 -2.43 -6.37
N VAL A 84 -7.27 -2.77 -7.36
CA VAL A 84 -6.80 -3.20 -8.69
C VAL A 84 -7.43 -2.28 -9.73
N VAL A 85 -6.59 -1.61 -10.52
CA VAL A 85 -7.02 -0.72 -11.61
C VAL A 85 -6.76 -1.43 -12.93
N HIS A 86 -7.82 -1.80 -13.62
CA HIS A 86 -7.75 -2.34 -14.98
C HIS A 86 -7.99 -1.22 -15.99
N VAL A 87 -6.96 -0.91 -16.79
CA VAL A 87 -7.09 0.00 -17.93
C VAL A 87 -7.31 -0.85 -19.18
N ILE A 88 -8.50 -0.76 -19.75
CA ILE A 88 -8.93 -1.54 -20.91
C ILE A 88 -8.66 -0.72 -22.17
N GLY A 89 -7.86 -1.25 -23.09
CA GLY A 89 -7.56 -0.64 -24.37
C GLY A 89 -8.71 -0.80 -25.37
N THR A 90 -8.76 0.05 -26.40
CA THR A 90 -9.78 0.02 -27.45
C THR A 90 -9.41 -0.84 -28.66
N SER A 91 -8.33 -1.63 -28.58
CA SER A 91 -7.91 -2.56 -29.63
C SER A 91 -8.87 -3.76 -29.75
N GLU A 92 -8.70 -4.62 -30.75
CA GLU A 92 -9.37 -5.93 -30.77
C GLU A 92 -8.52 -6.95 -30.00
N GLY A 93 -9.09 -7.64 -29.01
CA GLY A 93 -8.43 -8.68 -28.23
C GLY A 93 -9.04 -8.90 -26.83
N PRO A 94 -8.59 -9.90 -26.05
CA PRO A 94 -9.15 -10.23 -24.73
C PRO A 94 -9.04 -9.10 -23.69
N ALA A 95 -8.06 -8.20 -23.88
CA ALA A 95 -7.89 -6.98 -23.08
C ALA A 95 -8.97 -5.91 -23.38
N SER A 96 -9.90 -6.22 -24.27
CA SER A 96 -10.94 -5.34 -24.83
C SER A 96 -12.34 -5.93 -24.60
N ASP A 97 -12.45 -7.03 -23.85
CA ASP A 97 -13.71 -7.65 -23.40
C ASP A 97 -14.52 -6.72 -22.44
N GLY A 98 -14.01 -5.51 -22.19
CA GLY A 98 -14.80 -4.38 -21.71
C GLY A 98 -15.27 -4.50 -20.26
N ARG A 99 -16.11 -3.54 -19.88
CA ARG A 99 -16.85 -3.61 -18.62
C ARG A 99 -17.91 -4.72 -18.73
N PRO A 100 -18.34 -5.32 -17.60
CA PRO A 100 -19.53 -6.16 -17.61
C PRO A 100 -20.67 -5.43 -18.33
N ILE A 101 -21.36 -6.10 -19.25
CA ILE A 101 -22.52 -5.52 -19.91
C ILE A 101 -23.62 -5.41 -18.86
N ILE A 102 -23.82 -4.21 -18.34
CA ILE A 102 -24.91 -3.86 -17.44
C ILE A 102 -25.98 -3.18 -18.27
N GLU A 103 -27.21 -3.70 -18.23
CA GLU A 103 -28.34 -3.06 -18.88
C GLU A 103 -28.52 -1.63 -18.32
N SER A 104 -28.82 -0.66 -19.20
CA SER A 104 -28.82 0.77 -18.85
C SER A 104 -29.81 1.12 -17.73
N ASP A 105 -30.89 0.36 -17.60
CA ASP A 105 -31.90 0.45 -16.54
C ASP A 105 -31.41 -0.08 -15.17
N LYS A 106 -30.32 -0.85 -15.15
CA LYS A 106 -29.73 -1.46 -13.94
C LYS A 106 -28.42 -0.80 -13.49
N LEU A 107 -27.85 0.09 -14.30
CA LEU A 107 -26.56 0.73 -14.02
C LEU A 107 -26.52 1.43 -12.65
N GLY A 108 -27.55 2.22 -12.32
CA GLY A 108 -27.63 2.91 -11.04
C GLY A 108 -27.62 1.93 -9.85
N LYS A 109 -28.40 0.85 -9.95
CA LYS A 109 -28.49 -0.17 -8.90
C LYS A 109 -27.16 -0.91 -8.70
N GLU A 110 -26.45 -1.22 -9.78
CA GLU A 110 -25.14 -1.88 -9.68
C GLU A 110 -24.09 -0.96 -9.06
N ILE A 111 -24.07 0.33 -9.44
CA ILE A 111 -23.19 1.33 -8.82
C ILE A 111 -23.48 1.43 -7.33
N ASP A 112 -24.74 1.59 -6.94
CA ASP A 112 -25.15 1.69 -5.54
C ASP A 112 -24.76 0.45 -4.73
N GLN A 113 -24.92 -0.75 -5.30
CA GLN A 113 -24.52 -2.00 -4.65
C GLN A 113 -23.00 -2.07 -4.44
N ARG A 114 -22.20 -1.68 -5.44
CA ARG A 114 -20.73 -1.69 -5.35
C ARG A 114 -20.23 -0.66 -4.34
N VAL A 115 -20.80 0.53 -4.35
CA VAL A 115 -20.49 1.62 -3.42
C VAL A 115 -20.87 1.21 -1.99
N LYS A 116 -22.06 0.63 -1.79
CA LYS A 116 -22.48 0.12 -0.48
C LYS A 116 -21.55 -0.97 0.04
N ALA A 117 -21.22 -1.97 -0.79
CA ALA A 117 -20.29 -3.03 -0.42
C ALA A 117 -18.89 -2.48 -0.06
N PHE A 118 -18.43 -1.46 -0.78
CA PHE A 118 -17.17 -0.77 -0.46
C PHE A 118 -17.25 -0.05 0.89
N HIS A 119 -18.33 0.69 1.17
CA HIS A 119 -18.48 1.39 2.46
C HIS A 119 -18.63 0.44 3.65
N GLU A 120 -19.35 -0.66 3.48
CA GLU A 120 -19.46 -1.72 4.49
C GLU A 120 -18.08 -2.34 4.76
N ALA A 121 -17.30 -2.63 3.71
CA ALA A 121 -15.94 -3.14 3.83
C ALA A 121 -14.97 -2.12 4.46
N ALA A 122 -15.17 -0.83 4.20
CA ALA A 122 -14.36 0.27 4.74
C ALA A 122 -14.83 0.75 6.13
N GLY A 123 -15.80 0.07 6.76
CA GLY A 123 -16.30 0.43 8.09
C GLY A 123 -16.87 1.85 8.19
N HIS A 124 -17.47 2.36 7.10
CA HIS A 124 -17.99 3.74 6.99
C HIS A 124 -16.97 4.87 7.21
N ALA A 125 -15.66 4.59 7.31
CA ALA A 125 -14.60 5.57 7.61
C ALA A 125 -14.37 6.64 6.51
N THR A 126 -15.14 6.61 5.43
CA THR A 126 -14.98 7.46 4.24
C THR A 126 -15.75 8.78 4.32
N TRP A 127 -16.69 8.92 5.27
CA TRP A 127 -17.47 10.15 5.44
C TRP A 127 -16.96 11.07 6.56
N ASP A 128 -16.36 10.51 7.61
CA ASP A 128 -16.09 11.26 8.86
C ASP A 128 -14.84 12.18 8.84
N LYS A 129 -14.10 12.25 7.73
CA LYS A 129 -12.87 13.07 7.65
C LYS A 129 -12.98 14.37 6.85
N LEU A 130 -14.14 14.69 6.27
CA LEU A 130 -14.32 15.92 5.46
C LEU A 130 -15.10 17.05 6.18
N GLY A 131 -15.38 16.93 7.49
CA GLY A 131 -16.29 17.87 8.17
C GLY A 131 -15.94 18.29 9.61
N LYS A 132 -14.72 18.07 10.09
CA LYS A 132 -14.30 18.57 11.41
C LYS A 132 -12.95 19.27 11.32
N GLU A 133 -13.00 20.52 10.86
CA GLU A 133 -12.19 21.66 11.30
C GLU A 133 -12.46 22.84 10.35
N ILE A 134 -13.49 23.62 10.69
CA ILE A 134 -13.55 25.07 10.46
C ILE A 134 -13.65 25.70 11.85
#